data_AF-H5TH06-F1
#
_entry.id   AF-H5TH06-F1
#
_cell.length_a   1.000
_cell.length_b   1.000
_cell.length_c   1.000
_cell.angle_alpha   90.00
_cell.angle_beta   90.00
_cell.angle_gamma   90.00
#
_symmetry.space_group_name_H-M   'P 1'
#
loop_
_entity.id
_entity.type
_entity.pdbx_description
1 polymer ?
#
loop_
_entity_poly.entity_id
_entity_poly.type
_entity_poly.pdbx_seq_one_letter_code
_entity_poly.pdbx_strand_id
1 'polypeptide(L)'
;MTSDGSPDDHVDPKDPSPASAGEQPPLGDVVDAEILDADVVEHGPTGSGSAGMPSVSGTAHVDPDYNEQGVPSFDFVRDKIEKRISTAIGSHELADASPEGRSIDEMVRKREEAAKKKLDEIRKSMGS
;
A
#
# COMPACT_ATOMS: atom_id res chain seq x y z
N MET A 1 -33.28 17.92 -61.87
CA MET A 1 -31.98 18.21 -61.25
C MET A 1 -32.13 17.84 -59.77
N THR A 2 -31.91 16.56 -59.44
CA THR A 2 -30.71 16.04 -58.73
C THR A 2 -30.61 16.64 -57.31
N SER A 3 -30.86 15.83 -56.27
CA SER A 3 -29.83 15.28 -55.33
C SER A 3 -29.20 16.40 -54.50
N ASP A 4 -29.16 16.39 -53.17
CA ASP A 4 -28.39 15.52 -52.28
C ASP A 4 -28.35 16.30 -50.93
N GLY A 5 -28.82 15.78 -49.80
CA GLY A 5 -27.93 15.22 -48.77
C GLY A 5 -27.98 16.05 -47.48
N SER A 6 -28.49 15.48 -46.39
CA SER A 6 -28.25 15.97 -45.02
C SER A 6 -26.78 15.72 -44.64
N PRO A 7 -26.23 16.51 -43.73
CA PRO A 7 -25.73 15.87 -42.51
C PRO A 7 -26.10 16.63 -41.24
N ASP A 8 -26.52 15.86 -40.25
CA ASP A 8 -26.52 16.20 -38.83
C ASP A 8 -25.19 16.86 -38.41
N ASP A 9 -25.23 18.14 -38.07
CA ASP A 9 -24.12 18.81 -37.39
C ASP A 9 -24.09 18.32 -35.94
N HIS A 10 -23.23 17.34 -35.72
CA HIS A 10 -22.78 16.88 -34.43
C HIS A 10 -22.27 18.09 -33.63
N VAL A 11 -22.97 18.44 -32.55
CA VAL A 11 -22.46 19.40 -31.56
C VAL A 11 -21.28 18.74 -30.85
N ASP A 12 -20.05 19.13 -31.22
CA ASP A 12 -18.84 18.77 -30.49
C ASP A 12 -18.85 19.47 -29.11
N PRO A 13 -18.87 18.73 -27.98
CA PRO A 13 -18.63 19.30 -26.68
C PRO A 13 -17.13 19.58 -26.56
N LYS A 14 -16.73 20.83 -26.76
CA LYS A 14 -15.36 21.26 -26.45
C LYS A 14 -15.14 21.17 -24.94
N ASP A 15 -14.36 20.18 -24.54
CA ASP A 15 -13.99 19.83 -23.17
C ASP A 15 -13.58 21.03 -22.28
N PRO A 16 -13.90 21.00 -20.97
CA PRO A 16 -13.32 21.93 -20.01
C PRO A 16 -11.83 21.62 -19.77
N SER A 17 -11.01 22.66 -19.90
CA SER A 17 -9.61 22.67 -19.47
C SER A 17 -9.47 22.17 -18.02
N PRO A 18 -8.63 21.16 -17.72
CA PRO A 18 -8.37 20.78 -16.34
C PRO A 18 -7.54 21.88 -15.67
N ALA A 19 -8.11 22.44 -14.60
CA ALA A 19 -7.41 23.26 -13.65
C ALA A 19 -6.11 22.57 -13.20
N SER A 20 -5.07 23.39 -13.01
CA SER A 20 -3.78 23.07 -12.41
C SER A 20 -3.92 22.05 -11.26
N ALA A 21 -3.72 20.78 -11.58
CA ALA A 21 -3.45 19.74 -10.61
C ALA A 21 -2.06 20.03 -10.05
N GLY A 22 -1.96 20.13 -8.73
CA GLY A 22 -0.68 20.25 -8.06
C GLY A 22 0.27 19.15 -8.53
N GLU A 23 1.55 19.52 -8.61
CA GLU A 23 2.69 18.65 -8.91
C GLU A 23 2.45 17.23 -8.35
N GLN A 24 1.99 16.31 -9.21
CA GLN A 24 2.12 14.90 -8.90
C GLN A 24 3.64 14.67 -8.81
N PRO A 25 4.17 14.09 -7.72
CA PRO A 25 5.54 13.62 -7.75
C PRO A 25 5.67 12.72 -8.99
N PRO A 26 6.81 12.77 -9.71
CA PRO A 26 6.93 12.02 -10.95
C PRO A 26 6.54 10.59 -10.62
N LEU A 27 5.49 10.10 -11.30
CA LEU A 27 5.22 8.67 -11.34
C LEU A 27 6.56 8.09 -11.79
N GLY A 28 7.30 7.49 -10.86
CA GLY A 28 8.57 6.87 -11.17
C GLY A 28 8.32 5.98 -12.37
N ASP A 29 9.26 5.99 -13.32
CA ASP A 29 9.16 5.17 -14.53
C ASP A 29 8.56 3.83 -14.12
N VAL A 30 7.38 3.52 -14.66
CA VAL A 30 6.87 2.16 -14.66
C VAL A 30 7.92 1.40 -15.44
N VAL A 31 8.90 0.87 -14.71
CA VAL A 31 9.77 -0.16 -15.23
C VAL A 31 8.80 -1.19 -15.77
N ASP A 32 8.83 -1.41 -17.08
CA ASP A 32 8.22 -2.57 -17.69
C ASP A 32 8.82 -3.75 -16.91
N ALA A 33 8.09 -4.20 -15.90
CA ALA A 33 8.47 -5.34 -15.11
C ALA A 33 8.26 -6.49 -16.06
N GLU A 34 9.30 -6.80 -16.83
CA GLU A 34 9.40 -8.04 -17.57
C GLU A 34 9.02 -9.12 -16.57
N ILE A 35 7.84 -9.72 -16.77
CA ILE A 35 7.35 -10.80 -15.95
C ILE A 35 8.34 -11.92 -16.18
N LEU A 36 9.30 -12.04 -15.27
CA LEU A 36 10.26 -13.12 -15.28
C LEU A 36 9.46 -14.41 -15.18
N ASP A 37 9.60 -15.26 -16.19
CA ASP A 37 9.00 -16.59 -16.18
C ASP A 37 9.66 -17.36 -15.04
N ALA A 38 8.96 -17.46 -13.92
CA ALA A 38 9.44 -18.15 -12.76
C ALA A 38 9.21 -19.64 -12.99
N ASP A 39 10.22 -20.31 -13.54
CA ASP A 39 10.25 -21.76 -13.50
C ASP A 39 10.15 -22.19 -12.03
N VAL A 40 9.07 -22.89 -11.70
CA VAL A 40 8.92 -23.57 -10.41
C VAL A 40 10.03 -24.61 -10.35
N VAL A 41 11.08 -24.32 -9.59
CA VAL A 41 12.09 -25.32 -9.24
C VAL A 41 11.37 -26.43 -8.50
N GLU A 42 11.16 -27.56 -9.17
CA GLU A 42 10.77 -28.80 -8.52
C GLU A 42 11.89 -29.16 -7.54
N HIS A 43 11.63 -28.94 -6.27
CA HIS A 43 12.51 -29.31 -5.17
C HIS A 43 12.27 -30.79 -4.90
N GLY A 44 12.69 -31.62 -5.86
CA GLY A 44 13.01 -33.01 -5.60
C GLY A 44 14.12 -33.12 -4.56
N PRO A 45 14.27 -34.26 -3.86
CA PRO A 45 15.24 -34.40 -2.79
C PRO A 45 16.65 -34.09 -3.30
N THR A 46 17.17 -32.96 -2.81
CA THR A 46 18.44 -32.25 -3.02
C THR A 46 19.56 -32.97 -3.80
N GLY A 47 20.14 -32.29 -4.80
CA GLY A 47 21.36 -32.72 -5.49
C GLY A 47 22.20 -31.60 -6.09
N SER A 48 23.18 -31.10 -5.31
CA SER A 48 24.51 -30.59 -5.69
C SER A 48 24.76 -29.87 -7.03
N GLY A 49 25.08 -28.57 -6.96
CA GLY A 49 25.85 -27.82 -7.98
C GLY A 49 26.31 -26.45 -7.45
N SER A 50 27.61 -26.29 -7.16
CA SER A 50 28.20 -25.13 -6.45
C SER A 50 28.98 -24.20 -7.39
N ALA A 51 28.72 -22.89 -7.31
CA ALA A 51 29.75 -21.86 -7.51
C ALA A 51 29.38 -20.57 -6.77
N GLY A 52 30.08 -20.27 -5.66
CA GLY A 52 30.28 -18.88 -5.21
C GLY A 52 29.74 -18.41 -3.86
N MET A 53 29.37 -19.28 -2.92
CA MET A 53 29.04 -18.90 -1.54
C MET A 53 29.85 -19.74 -0.53
N PRO A 54 30.23 -19.22 0.65
CA PRO A 54 30.84 -20.03 1.69
C PRO A 54 29.91 -21.20 2.03
N SER A 55 30.31 -22.38 1.55
CA SER A 55 29.67 -23.65 1.79
C SER A 55 29.81 -23.99 3.27
N VAL A 56 28.80 -23.65 4.07
CA VAL A 56 28.50 -24.48 5.23
C VAL A 56 27.88 -25.75 4.67
N SER A 57 28.66 -26.83 4.64
CA SER A 57 28.20 -28.13 4.18
C SER A 57 26.95 -28.51 4.96
N GLY A 58 25.85 -28.64 4.22
CA GLY A 58 24.54 -28.96 4.75
C GLY A 58 24.53 -30.35 5.37
N THR A 59 24.49 -30.41 6.70
CA THR A 59 23.37 -31.12 7.32
C THR A 59 22.13 -30.36 6.90
N ALA A 60 21.12 -31.03 6.33
CA ALA A 60 19.78 -30.46 6.19
C ALA A 60 19.30 -30.09 7.60
N HIS A 61 19.68 -28.91 8.07
CA HIS A 61 19.25 -28.37 9.33
C HIS A 61 17.84 -27.88 9.02
N VAL A 62 16.87 -28.78 9.19
CA VAL A 62 15.49 -28.38 9.29
C VAL A 62 15.48 -27.35 10.42
N ASP A 63 15.21 -26.10 10.07
CA ASP A 63 14.99 -25.07 11.06
C ASP A 63 13.87 -25.60 11.97
N PRO A 64 14.06 -25.70 13.29
CA PRO A 64 13.03 -26.24 14.19
C PRO A 64 11.69 -25.50 14.07
N ASP A 65 11.68 -24.29 13.52
CA ASP A 65 10.49 -23.48 13.26
C ASP A 65 9.71 -23.92 12.01
N TYR A 66 10.25 -24.80 11.17
CA TYR A 66 9.66 -25.27 9.91
C TYR A 66 9.68 -26.80 9.83
N ASN A 67 8.65 -27.40 9.23
CA ASN A 67 8.66 -28.84 8.96
C ASN A 67 9.45 -29.17 7.67
N GLU A 68 9.59 -30.46 7.38
CA GLU A 68 10.32 -30.95 6.19
C GLU A 68 9.72 -30.49 4.85
N GLN A 69 8.44 -30.08 4.85
CA GLN A 69 7.74 -29.52 3.69
C GLN A 69 7.83 -27.98 3.64
N GLY A 70 8.59 -27.35 4.55
CA GLY A 70 8.75 -25.91 4.65
C GLY A 70 7.56 -25.16 5.25
N VAL A 71 6.61 -25.86 5.88
CA VAL A 71 5.46 -25.23 6.55
C VAL A 71 5.89 -24.81 7.97
N PRO A 72 5.68 -23.54 8.36
CA PRO A 72 6.04 -23.07 9.69
C PRO A 72 5.19 -23.73 10.78
N SER A 73 5.80 -23.92 11.96
CA SER A 73 5.08 -24.36 13.15
C SER A 73 4.10 -23.29 13.62
N PHE A 74 3.04 -23.72 14.32
CA PHE A 74 2.05 -22.79 14.87
C PHE A 74 2.68 -21.84 15.90
N ASP A 75 3.58 -22.36 16.75
CA ASP A 75 4.28 -21.56 17.75
C ASP A 75 5.16 -20.49 17.09
N PHE A 76 5.89 -20.83 16.01
CA PHE A 76 6.69 -19.84 15.29
C PHE A 76 5.84 -18.72 14.69
N VAL A 77 4.69 -19.06 14.08
CA VAL A 77 3.77 -18.05 13.53
C VAL A 77 3.21 -17.16 14.65
N ARG A 78 2.81 -17.74 15.79
CA ARG A 78 2.33 -16.99 16.95
C ARG A 78 3.40 -16.02 17.43
N ASP A 79 4.59 -16.50 17.72
CA ASP A 79 5.69 -15.70 18.25
C ASP A 79 6.10 -14.59 17.27
N LYS A 80 6.06 -14.87 15.97
CA LYS A 80 6.32 -13.87 14.91
C LYS A 80 5.25 -12.79 14.86
N ILE A 81 3.97 -13.15 15.03
CA ILE A 81 2.86 -12.20 15.09
C ILE A 81 2.99 -11.33 16.34
N GLU A 82 3.23 -11.93 17.50
CA GLU A 82 3.39 -11.20 18.77
C GLU A 82 4.53 -10.17 18.67
N LYS A 83 5.70 -10.59 18.18
CA LYS A 83 6.85 -9.68 17.94
C LYS A 83 6.47 -8.51 17.03
N ARG A 84 5.73 -8.78 15.95
CA ARG A 84 5.32 -7.74 14.99
C ARG A 84 4.31 -6.78 15.61
N ILE A 85 3.35 -7.28 16.38
CA ILE A 85 2.35 -6.45 17.06
C ILE A 85 3.03 -5.57 18.11
N SER A 86 3.88 -6.13 18.96
CA SER A 86 4.62 -5.36 19.97
C SER A 86 5.46 -4.25 19.34
N THR A 87 6.16 -4.57 18.24
CA THR A 87 6.95 -3.57 17.51
C THR A 87 6.07 -2.51 16.85
N ALA A 88 4.97 -2.92 16.23
CA ALA A 88 4.05 -2.01 15.55
C ALA A 88 3.47 -0.98 16.52
N ILE A 89 3.03 -1.41 17.71
CA ILE A 89 2.50 -0.52 18.75
C ILE A 89 3.57 0.49 19.16
N GLY A 90 4.79 0.03 19.50
CA GLY A 90 5.87 0.94 19.88
C GLY A 90 6.28 1.90 18.75
N SER A 91 6.24 1.45 17.49
CA SER A 91 6.53 2.29 16.34
C SER A 91 5.47 3.37 16.11
N HIS A 92 4.20 3.05 16.35
CA HIS A 92 3.09 3.99 16.22
C HIS A 92 3.19 5.09 17.28
N GLU A 93 3.43 4.73 18.55
CA GLU A 93 3.64 5.69 19.62
C GLU A 93 4.79 6.66 19.31
N LEU A 94 5.87 6.15 18.72
CA LEU A 94 7.02 6.96 18.34
C LEU A 94 6.72 7.88 17.14
N ALA A 95 5.95 7.40 16.17
CA ALA A 95 5.49 8.18 15.03
C ALA A 95 4.53 9.30 15.47
N ASP A 96 3.61 9.03 16.39
CA ASP A 96 2.69 10.04 16.93
C ASP A 96 3.45 11.10 17.76
N ALA A 97 4.46 10.67 18.51
CA ALA A 97 5.31 11.58 19.28
C ALA A 97 6.26 12.43 18.40
N SER A 98 6.38 12.15 17.11
CA SER A 98 7.21 12.92 16.17
C SER A 98 6.66 14.35 15.95
N PRO A 99 7.49 15.29 15.46
CA PRO A 99 7.01 16.63 15.07
C PRO A 99 5.87 16.58 14.04
N GLU A 100 5.97 15.69 13.06
CA GLU A 100 4.98 15.48 12.01
C GLU A 100 3.67 14.93 12.59
N GLY A 101 3.76 13.92 13.46
CA GLY A 101 2.60 13.33 14.16
C GLY A 101 1.82 14.38 14.94
N ARG A 102 2.51 15.20 15.74
CA ARG A 102 1.90 16.32 16.47
C ARG A 102 1.22 17.34 15.55
N SER A 103 1.80 17.62 14.39
CA SER A 103 1.20 18.55 13.42
C SER A 103 -0.11 18.02 12.84
N ILE A 104 -0.19 16.72 12.57
CA ILE A 104 -1.41 16.05 12.08
C ILE A 104 -2.48 16.09 13.17
N ASP A 105 -2.13 15.76 14.41
CA ASP A 105 -3.04 15.82 15.55
C ASP A 105 -3.62 17.23 15.74
N GLU A 106 -2.79 18.27 15.60
CA GLU A 106 -3.27 19.65 15.64
C GLU A 106 -4.26 19.97 14.53
N MET A 107 -4.02 19.49 13.30
CA MET A 107 -4.94 19.67 12.18
C MET A 107 -6.27 18.96 12.41
N VAL A 108 -6.23 17.72 12.91
CA VAL A 108 -7.42 16.94 13.27
C VAL A 108 -8.21 17.66 14.35
N ARG A 109 -7.55 18.10 15.43
CA ARG A 109 -8.19 18.88 16.50
C ARG A 109 -8.86 20.16 15.97
N LYS A 110 -8.17 20.94 15.13
CA LYS A 110 -8.75 22.15 14.51
C LYS A 110 -9.99 21.82 13.68
N ARG A 111 -9.95 20.73 12.92
CA ARG A 111 -11.09 20.26 12.12
C ARG A 111 -12.26 19.86 13.01
N GLU A 112 -12.01 19.13 14.09
CA GLU A 112 -13.03 18.71 15.06
C GLU A 112 -13.66 19.90 15.78
N GLU A 113 -12.86 20.88 16.22
CA GLU A 113 -13.36 22.12 16.83
C GLU A 113 -14.24 22.90 15.85
N ALA A 114 -13.83 23.02 14.59
CA ALA A 114 -14.61 23.67 13.55
C ALA A 114 -15.92 22.92 13.27
N ALA A 115 -15.88 21.59 13.18
CA ALA A 115 -17.07 20.76 13.01
C ALA A 115 -18.03 20.90 14.19
N LYS A 116 -17.52 20.87 15.42
CA LYS A 116 -18.31 21.07 16.64
C LYS A 116 -18.97 22.44 16.66
N LYS A 117 -18.21 23.51 16.38
CA LYS A 117 -18.74 24.88 16.27
C LYS A 117 -19.86 24.96 15.23
N LYS A 118 -19.70 24.31 14.09
CA LYS A 118 -20.73 24.28 13.04
C LYS A 118 -21.98 23.53 13.48
N LEU A 119 -21.83 22.39 14.17
CA LEU A 119 -22.96 21.65 14.74
C LEU A 119 -23.71 22.48 15.78
N ASP A 120 -22.99 23.23 16.62
CA ASP A 120 -23.62 24.12 17.61
C ASP A 120 -24.38 25.27 16.95
N GLU A 121 -23.85 25.85 15.87
CA GLU A 121 -24.56 26.85 15.05
C GLU A 121 -25.86 26.28 14.46
N ILE A 122 -25.80 25.08 13.88
CA ILE A 122 -26.98 24.40 13.32
C ILE A 122 -28.01 24.13 14.42
N ARG A 123 -27.58 23.64 15.58
CA ARG A 123 -28.47 23.39 16.72
C ARG A 123 -29.19 24.66 17.15
N LYS A 124 -28.46 25.79 17.20
CA LYS A 124 -29.05 27.10 17.52
C LYS A 124 -30.03 27.58 16.46
N SER A 125 -29.75 27.38 15.17
CA SER A 125 -30.66 27.79 14.09
C SER A 125 -31.93 26.94 14.01
N MET A 126 -31.91 25.72 14.55
CA MET A 126 -33.03 24.77 14.50
C MET A 126 -34.01 24.90 15.69
N GLY A 127 -33.74 25.76 16.67
CA GLY A 127 -34.68 26.03 17.76
C GLY A 127 -34.02 26.11 19.13
N SER A 128 -33.42 27.26 19.41
CA SER A 128 -33.62 27.86 20.73
C SER A 128 -34.95 28.61 20.76
#